data_AF-A0A9N8DCX0-F1
#
_entry.id   AF-A0A9N8DCX0-F1
#
_cell.length_a   1.000
_cell.length_b   1.000
_cell.length_c   1.000
_cell.angle_alpha   90.00
_cell.angle_beta   90.00
_cell.angle_gamma   90.00
#
_symmetry.space_group_name_H-M   'P 1'
#
loop_
_entity.id
_entity.type
_entity.pdbx_description
1 polymer ?
#
loop_
_entity_poly.entity_id
_entity_poly.type
_entity_poly.pdbx_seq_one_letter_code
_entity_poly.pdbx_strand_id
1 'polypeptide(L)'
;MRSEPPAYQTAQAPPKQHQVSRDDGSNHQHDESSKCQKKDPADDLICPITRELPWVPVNAADGRAYEEEAIKKYFSTQHAKSAPIRSLVTNEPMGETLIPAPHIKSLIATLIENDAIQGDAAQAWNKKAMLEKANEGLAMLKVAAGYCNGVDGFEWDRPNAYQWYQKSHGAGSVKGTARVGECLVKGIGVQISFTLGMMYLGQTAKAGSDLAAYLLGHAFAEGKYGMPVNEEKQFFGSRNAWGLVPTHT
;
A
#
# COMPACT_ATOMS: atom_id res chain seq x y z
N MET A 1 0.89 21.25 50.94
CA MET A 1 -0.51 21.07 51.36
C MET A 1 -1.34 22.18 50.73
N ARG A 2 -2.24 21.78 49.83
CA ARG A 2 -3.46 22.45 49.32
C ARG A 2 -3.45 23.95 49.06
N SER A 3 -3.56 24.29 47.77
CA SER A 3 -4.26 25.51 47.34
C SER A 3 -4.82 25.30 45.92
N GLU A 4 -6.11 25.01 45.85
CA GLU A 4 -6.99 25.26 44.70
C GLU A 4 -8.19 26.05 45.25
N PRO A 5 -9.05 26.66 44.41
CA PRO A 5 -8.77 27.53 43.26
C PRO A 5 -9.63 28.83 43.41
N PRO A 6 -9.81 29.67 42.36
CA PRO A 6 -11.20 30.05 42.14
C PRO A 6 -11.67 30.14 40.68
N ALA A 7 -12.97 29.89 40.62
CA ALA A 7 -13.93 29.91 39.55
C ALA A 7 -13.97 31.14 38.63
N TYR A 8 -14.44 30.82 37.42
CA TYR A 8 -14.90 31.64 36.32
C TYR A 8 -15.89 32.76 36.70
N GLN A 9 -15.78 33.89 35.99
CA GLN A 9 -16.86 34.87 35.82
C GLN A 9 -17.08 35.17 34.34
N THR A 10 -18.32 34.96 33.91
CA THR A 10 -18.95 35.38 32.66
C THR A 10 -19.43 36.83 32.74
N ALA A 11 -19.29 37.61 31.67
CA ALA A 11 -20.09 38.83 31.39
C ALA A 11 -20.00 39.13 29.87
N GLN A 12 -21.03 38.83 29.07
CA GLN A 12 -22.19 39.67 28.71
C GLN A 12 -21.83 40.99 27.97
N ALA A 13 -22.29 41.07 26.72
CA ALA A 13 -22.21 42.22 25.80
C ALA A 13 -23.45 43.14 25.93
N PRO A 14 -23.33 44.42 25.51
CA PRO A 14 -24.41 45.04 24.72
C PRO A 14 -23.86 46.07 23.67
N PRO A 15 -24.68 46.90 22.99
CA PRO A 15 -25.48 46.58 21.80
C PRO A 15 -25.23 47.53 20.58
N LYS A 16 -25.94 47.27 19.47
CA LYS A 16 -25.85 47.91 18.13
C LYS A 16 -26.53 49.29 18.02
N GLN A 17 -26.07 50.14 17.09
CA GLN A 17 -26.84 51.24 16.49
C GLN A 17 -26.72 51.27 14.95
N HIS A 18 -27.88 51.42 14.29
CA HIS A 18 -28.17 51.79 12.88
C HIS A 18 -27.88 53.29 12.64
N GLN A 19 -27.79 53.92 11.47
CA GLN A 19 -27.79 53.72 9.99
C GLN A 19 -27.21 55.09 9.46
N VAL A 20 -26.66 55.26 8.25
CA VAL A 20 -27.36 55.74 7.03
C VAL A 20 -26.27 56.05 5.97
N SER A 21 -26.67 55.79 4.73
CA SER A 21 -26.02 55.77 3.41
C SER A 21 -25.41 57.08 2.88
N ARG A 22 -24.51 56.94 1.89
CA ARG A 22 -24.44 57.77 0.66
C ARG A 22 -23.70 56.99 -0.45
N ASP A 23 -24.39 56.80 -1.56
CA ASP A 23 -23.92 56.22 -2.82
C ASP A 23 -22.92 57.14 -3.53
N ASP A 24 -21.98 56.55 -4.27
CA ASP A 24 -21.53 57.06 -5.57
C ASP A 24 -20.78 55.96 -6.37
N GLY A 25 -21.36 55.59 -7.51
CA GLY A 25 -20.63 55.46 -8.78
C GLY A 25 -19.84 54.18 -9.11
N SER A 26 -20.37 53.45 -10.10
CA SER A 26 -19.66 52.66 -11.13
C SER A 26 -19.13 51.25 -10.80
N ASN A 27 -20.06 50.28 -10.90
CA ASN A 27 -20.03 49.16 -11.84
C ASN A 27 -18.66 48.62 -12.34
N HIS A 28 -18.17 47.57 -11.70
CA HIS A 28 -17.60 46.42 -12.40
C HIS A 28 -18.17 45.14 -11.78
N GLN A 29 -19.18 44.59 -12.45
CA GLN A 29 -19.55 43.18 -12.32
C GLN A 29 -18.32 42.34 -12.69
N HIS A 30 -17.53 41.98 -11.69
CA HIS A 30 -16.69 40.79 -11.80
C HIS A 30 -17.62 39.60 -11.63
N ASP A 31 -18.13 39.18 -12.78
CA ASP A 31 -18.57 37.83 -13.08
C ASP A 31 -17.64 36.86 -12.33
N GLU A 32 -18.15 36.23 -11.26
CA GLU A 32 -17.45 35.16 -10.55
C GLU A 32 -17.36 33.97 -11.52
N SER A 33 -16.31 34.05 -12.33
CA SER A 33 -15.84 33.03 -13.24
C SER A 33 -15.98 31.68 -12.58
N SER A 34 -16.84 30.87 -13.18
CA SER A 34 -17.13 29.49 -12.87
C SER A 34 -15.89 28.78 -12.33
N LYS A 35 -15.99 28.25 -11.10
CA LYS A 35 -15.06 27.26 -10.59
C LYS A 35 -15.11 26.08 -11.55
N CYS A 36 -14.27 26.06 -12.58
CA CYS A 36 -14.00 24.89 -13.38
C CYS A 36 -13.46 23.86 -12.41
N GLN A 37 -14.33 22.98 -11.93
CA GLN A 37 -13.91 21.78 -11.22
C GLN A 37 -12.91 21.11 -12.17
N LYS A 38 -11.63 21.07 -11.79
CA LYS A 38 -10.62 20.34 -12.55
C LYS A 38 -11.07 18.88 -12.50
N LYS A 39 -11.73 18.44 -13.56
CA LYS A 39 -12.17 17.07 -13.72
C LYS A 39 -10.92 16.19 -13.64
N ASP A 40 -10.97 15.16 -12.79
CA ASP A 40 -9.83 14.25 -12.66
C ASP A 40 -9.63 13.59 -14.03
N PRO A 41 -8.44 13.63 -14.64
CA PRO A 41 -8.18 12.94 -15.90
C PRO A 41 -8.53 11.44 -15.84
N ALA A 42 -8.58 10.84 -14.64
CA ALA A 42 -9.07 9.49 -14.42
C ALA A 42 -10.54 9.30 -14.81
N ASP A 43 -11.41 10.31 -14.63
CA ASP A 43 -12.86 10.19 -14.83
C ASP A 43 -13.23 9.79 -16.27
N ASP A 44 -12.42 10.22 -17.24
CA ASP A 44 -12.61 9.91 -18.65
C ASP A 44 -11.95 8.59 -19.09
N LEU A 45 -11.08 8.03 -18.26
CA LEU A 45 -10.34 6.79 -18.51
C LEU A 45 -10.91 5.58 -17.74
N ILE A 46 -11.81 5.80 -16.79
CA ILE A 46 -12.47 4.73 -16.03
C ILE A 46 -13.40 3.93 -16.96
N CYS A 47 -13.25 2.60 -16.90
CA CYS A 47 -14.14 1.67 -17.59
C CYS A 47 -15.58 1.77 -17.01
N PRO A 48 -16.61 2.01 -17.86
CA PRO A 48 -17.99 2.11 -17.39
C PRO A 48 -18.53 0.85 -16.71
N ILE A 49 -17.99 -0.33 -17.04
CA ILE A 49 -18.43 -1.63 -16.48
C ILE A 49 -17.77 -1.90 -15.14
N THR A 50 -16.43 -1.87 -15.08
CA THR A 50 -15.67 -2.28 -13.88
C THR A 50 -15.55 -1.15 -12.86
N ARG A 51 -15.78 0.11 -13.27
CA ARG A 51 -15.53 1.31 -12.45
C ARG A 51 -14.08 1.44 -12.00
N GLU A 52 -13.17 0.84 -12.74
CA GLU A 52 -11.72 0.89 -12.54
C GLU A 52 -11.02 1.33 -13.83
N LEU A 53 -9.76 1.72 -13.72
CA LEU A 53 -8.88 1.92 -14.86
C LEU A 53 -8.67 0.57 -15.60
N PRO A 54 -8.92 0.50 -16.92
CA PRO A 54 -8.85 -0.76 -17.67
C PRO A 54 -7.41 -1.24 -17.86
N TRP A 55 -7.11 -2.45 -17.39
CA TRP A 55 -5.79 -3.08 -17.51
C TRP A 55 -5.50 -3.58 -18.92
N VAL A 56 -6.50 -4.16 -19.58
CA VAL A 56 -6.46 -4.54 -21.01
C VAL A 56 -7.53 -3.73 -21.76
N PRO A 57 -7.21 -2.47 -22.12
CA PRO A 57 -8.19 -1.58 -22.72
C PRO A 57 -8.51 -1.95 -24.17
N VAL A 58 -9.81 -1.94 -24.48
CA VAL A 58 -10.36 -2.01 -25.83
C VAL A 58 -11.31 -0.84 -26.06
N ASN A 59 -11.28 -0.26 -27.26
CA ASN A 59 -12.27 0.73 -27.67
C ASN A 59 -13.46 0.04 -28.31
N ALA A 60 -14.65 0.40 -27.86
CA ALA A 60 -15.89 -0.09 -28.44
C ALA A 60 -16.47 0.93 -29.44
N ALA A 61 -17.52 0.54 -30.17
CA ALA A 61 -18.13 1.36 -31.22
C ALA A 61 -18.71 2.70 -30.75
N ASP A 62 -18.91 2.88 -29.43
CA ASP A 62 -19.35 4.14 -28.82
C ASP A 62 -18.20 5.12 -28.53
N GLY A 63 -16.97 4.77 -28.93
CA GLY A 63 -15.77 5.59 -28.75
C GLY A 63 -15.18 5.57 -27.35
N ARG A 64 -15.68 4.71 -26.45
CA ARG A 64 -15.18 4.58 -25.07
C ARG A 64 -14.24 3.40 -24.90
N ALA A 65 -13.34 3.52 -23.94
CA ALA A 65 -12.45 2.46 -23.50
C ALA A 65 -13.14 1.58 -22.44
N TYR A 66 -13.00 0.27 -22.58
CA TYR A 66 -13.50 -0.74 -21.66
C TYR A 66 -12.41 -1.74 -21.31
N GLU A 67 -12.56 -2.41 -20.17
CA GLU A 67 -11.80 -3.61 -19.86
C GLU A 67 -12.28 -4.75 -20.78
N GLU A 68 -11.35 -5.38 -21.51
CA GLU A 68 -11.64 -6.35 -22.56
C GLU A 68 -12.53 -7.52 -22.08
N GLU A 69 -12.17 -8.15 -20.96
CA GLU A 69 -12.93 -9.28 -20.44
C GLU A 69 -14.33 -8.87 -19.98
N ALA A 70 -14.46 -7.66 -19.42
CA ALA A 70 -15.73 -7.16 -18.90
C ALA A 70 -16.72 -6.88 -20.03
N ILE A 71 -16.27 -6.23 -21.12
CA ILE A 71 -17.16 -5.93 -22.25
C ILE A 71 -17.52 -7.18 -23.06
N LYS A 72 -16.59 -8.14 -23.22
CA LYS A 72 -16.91 -9.45 -23.83
C LYS A 72 -17.97 -10.20 -23.05
N LYS A 73 -17.89 -10.19 -21.71
CA LYS A 73 -18.91 -10.79 -20.84
C LYS A 73 -20.26 -10.06 -20.94
N TYR A 74 -20.24 -8.74 -21.11
CA TYR A 74 -21.45 -7.97 -21.36
C TYR A 74 -22.11 -8.39 -22.68
N PHE A 75 -21.35 -8.48 -23.78
CA PHE A 75 -21.87 -8.91 -25.08
C PHE A 75 -22.45 -10.32 -25.03
N SER A 76 -21.76 -11.28 -24.41
CA SER A 76 -22.28 -12.64 -24.27
C SER A 76 -23.58 -12.70 -23.46
N THR A 77 -23.71 -11.84 -22.45
CA THR A 77 -24.95 -11.71 -21.65
C THR A 77 -26.10 -11.13 -22.47
N GLN A 78 -25.84 -10.17 -23.37
CA GLN A 78 -26.88 -9.60 -24.25
C GLN A 78 -27.33 -10.63 -25.29
N HIS A 79 -26.37 -11.34 -25.90
CA HIS A 79 -26.65 -12.43 -26.83
C HIS A 79 -27.49 -13.54 -26.19
N ALA A 80 -27.18 -13.93 -24.95
CA ALA A 80 -27.97 -14.92 -24.20
C ALA A 80 -29.41 -14.47 -23.90
N LYS A 81 -29.65 -13.15 -23.85
CA LYS A 81 -30.97 -12.56 -23.64
C LYS A 81 -31.67 -12.21 -24.95
N SER A 82 -31.06 -12.48 -26.10
CA SER A 82 -31.52 -12.00 -27.41
C SER A 82 -31.81 -10.50 -27.43
N ALA A 83 -31.05 -9.73 -26.64
CA ALA A 83 -31.22 -8.30 -26.46
C ALA A 83 -30.21 -7.52 -27.33
N PRO A 84 -30.58 -6.34 -27.85
CA PRO A 84 -29.66 -5.53 -28.63
C PRO A 84 -28.53 -4.97 -27.75
N ILE A 85 -27.31 -5.01 -28.28
CA ILE A 85 -26.13 -4.41 -27.65
C ILE A 85 -26.28 -2.89 -27.66
N ARG A 86 -26.09 -2.25 -26.51
CA ARG A 86 -26.25 -0.80 -26.31
C ARG A 86 -25.08 -0.23 -25.52
N SER A 87 -24.74 1.03 -25.75
CA SER A 87 -23.76 1.72 -24.91
C SER A 87 -24.29 1.83 -23.49
N LEU A 88 -23.45 1.51 -22.50
CA LEU A 88 -23.81 1.61 -21.09
C LEU A 88 -23.92 3.06 -20.59
N VAL A 89 -23.49 4.02 -21.41
CA VAL A 89 -23.51 5.44 -21.06
C VAL A 89 -24.63 6.17 -21.79
N THR A 90 -24.76 6.00 -23.11
CA THR A 90 -25.80 6.69 -23.89
C THR A 90 -27.08 5.88 -24.08
N ASN A 91 -27.05 4.57 -23.81
CA ASN A 91 -28.14 3.61 -24.07
C ASN A 91 -28.53 3.49 -25.56
N GLU A 92 -27.72 4.03 -26.46
CA GLU A 92 -27.91 3.91 -27.91
C GLU A 92 -27.42 2.55 -28.40
N PRO A 93 -28.06 1.97 -29.45
CA PRO A 93 -27.58 0.73 -30.07
C PRO A 93 -26.14 0.89 -30.55
N MET A 94 -25.30 -0.10 -30.28
CA MET A 94 -23.91 -0.09 -30.73
C MET A 94 -23.50 -1.46 -31.28
N GLY A 95 -22.51 -1.45 -32.16
CA GLY A 95 -21.90 -2.68 -32.67
C GLY A 95 -21.05 -3.40 -31.62
N GLU A 96 -20.74 -4.67 -31.88
CA GLU A 96 -19.90 -5.51 -31.03
C GLU A 96 -18.40 -5.44 -31.36
N THR A 97 -18.01 -4.59 -32.31
CA THR A 97 -16.61 -4.45 -32.72
C THR A 97 -15.78 -3.85 -31.59
N LEU A 98 -14.70 -4.54 -31.23
CA LEU A 98 -13.72 -4.11 -30.23
C LEU A 98 -12.36 -3.90 -30.91
N ILE A 99 -11.74 -2.76 -30.64
CA ILE A 99 -10.42 -2.40 -31.17
C ILE A 99 -9.44 -2.38 -30.00
N PRO A 100 -8.37 -3.19 -29.99
CA PRO A 100 -7.32 -3.12 -28.96
C PRO A 100 -6.75 -1.71 -28.82
N ALA A 101 -6.66 -1.21 -27.60
CA ALA A 101 -6.28 0.17 -27.32
C ALA A 101 -5.04 0.27 -26.40
N PRO A 102 -3.88 -0.31 -26.76
CA PRO A 102 -2.70 -0.33 -25.88
C PRO A 102 -2.17 1.07 -25.54
N HIS A 103 -2.41 2.05 -26.41
CA HIS A 103 -2.09 3.46 -26.15
C HIS A 103 -2.79 4.01 -24.90
N ILE A 104 -4.01 3.53 -24.58
CA ILE A 104 -4.73 3.91 -23.35
C ILE A 104 -4.01 3.33 -22.11
N LYS A 105 -3.52 2.09 -22.19
CA LYS A 105 -2.73 1.48 -21.10
C LYS A 105 -1.47 2.29 -20.83
N SER A 106 -0.75 2.68 -21.89
CA SER A 106 0.44 3.53 -21.79
C SER A 106 0.10 4.91 -21.22
N LEU A 107 -0.99 5.53 -21.68
CA LEU A 107 -1.44 6.83 -21.17
C LEU A 107 -1.74 6.77 -19.67
N ILE A 108 -2.51 5.78 -19.22
CA ILE A 108 -2.84 5.59 -17.80
C ILE A 108 -1.56 5.44 -16.96
N ALA A 109 -0.61 4.62 -17.43
CA ALA A 109 0.67 4.44 -16.74
C ALA A 109 1.44 5.76 -16.60
N THR A 110 1.57 6.53 -17.69
CA THR A 110 2.26 7.82 -17.67
C THR A 110 1.56 8.86 -16.79
N LEU A 111 0.22 8.86 -16.76
CA LEU A 111 -0.54 9.77 -15.90
C LEU A 111 -0.37 9.44 -14.41
N ILE A 112 -0.27 8.16 -14.05
CA ILE A 112 0.03 7.75 -12.68
C ILE A 112 1.47 8.09 -12.30
N GLU A 113 2.44 7.85 -13.20
CA GLU A 113 3.86 8.17 -12.98
C GLU A 113 4.12 9.67 -12.78
N ASN A 114 3.34 10.52 -13.44
CA ASN A 114 3.42 11.98 -13.32
C ASN A 114 2.50 12.56 -12.22
N ASP A 115 2.00 11.71 -11.32
CA ASP A 115 1.09 12.10 -10.22
C ASP A 115 -0.19 12.83 -10.70
N ALA A 116 -0.61 12.63 -11.95
CA ALA A 116 -1.81 13.22 -12.52
C ALA A 116 -3.08 12.42 -12.16
N ILE A 117 -2.95 11.10 -11.99
CA ILE A 117 -3.99 10.23 -11.42
C ILE A 117 -3.47 9.73 -10.07
N GLN A 118 -4.23 10.00 -9.00
CA GLN A 118 -3.86 9.65 -7.63
C GLN A 118 -5.01 8.90 -6.92
N GLY A 119 -4.78 8.53 -5.66
CA GLY A 119 -5.78 7.86 -4.83
C GLY A 119 -5.97 6.39 -5.16
N ASP A 120 -7.16 5.87 -4.84
CA ASP A 120 -7.44 4.43 -4.85
C ASP A 120 -7.31 3.80 -6.25
N ALA A 121 -7.70 4.55 -7.29
CA ALA A 121 -7.58 4.09 -8.68
C ALA A 121 -6.11 3.87 -9.09
N ALA A 122 -5.23 4.83 -8.73
CA ALA A 122 -3.79 4.72 -8.97
C ALA A 122 -3.15 3.58 -8.17
N GLN A 123 -3.55 3.43 -6.91
CA GLN A 123 -3.08 2.34 -6.05
C GLN A 123 -3.49 0.96 -6.58
N ALA A 124 -4.75 0.79 -6.99
CA ALA A 124 -5.24 -0.45 -7.58
C ALA A 124 -4.52 -0.79 -8.90
N TRP A 125 -4.24 0.23 -9.72
CA TRP A 125 -3.44 0.07 -10.94
C TRP A 125 -2.01 -0.37 -10.65
N ASN A 126 -1.33 0.33 -9.73
CA ASN A 126 0.05 0.00 -9.35
C ASN A 126 0.16 -1.40 -8.76
N LYS A 127 -0.82 -1.81 -7.94
CA LYS A 127 -0.94 -3.19 -7.45
C LYS A 127 -1.00 -4.20 -8.60
N LYS A 128 -1.89 -4.01 -9.58
CA LYS A 128 -1.97 -4.90 -10.76
C LYS A 128 -0.66 -4.92 -11.54
N ALA A 129 -0.03 -3.76 -11.74
CA ALA A 129 1.26 -3.64 -12.41
C ALA A 129 2.39 -4.36 -11.68
N MET A 130 2.44 -4.27 -10.35
CA MET A 130 3.40 -4.98 -9.52
C MET A 130 3.21 -6.50 -9.62
N LEU A 131 1.96 -6.97 -9.62
CA LEU A 131 1.64 -8.39 -9.74
C LEU A 131 2.03 -8.96 -11.12
N GLU A 132 1.76 -8.25 -12.21
CA GLU A 132 2.14 -8.68 -13.57
C GLU A 132 3.67 -8.75 -13.73
N LYS A 133 4.40 -7.79 -13.15
CA LYS A 133 5.86 -7.73 -13.21
C LYS A 133 6.58 -8.60 -12.17
N ALA A 134 5.85 -9.33 -11.31
CA ALA A 134 6.45 -10.13 -10.24
C ALA A 134 7.01 -11.48 -10.74
N ASN A 135 7.97 -11.42 -11.68
CA ASN A 135 8.64 -12.58 -12.27
C ASN A 135 9.95 -12.96 -11.55
N GLU A 136 10.65 -11.97 -11.00
CA GLU A 136 11.92 -12.14 -10.31
C GLU A 136 11.76 -12.11 -8.79
N GLY A 137 12.72 -12.75 -8.10
CA GLY A 137 12.69 -12.86 -6.64
C GLY A 137 12.61 -11.51 -5.91
N LEU A 138 13.21 -10.44 -6.44
CA LEU A 138 13.12 -9.10 -5.83
C LEU A 138 11.75 -8.46 -6.04
N ALA A 139 11.13 -8.64 -7.21
CA ALA A 139 9.79 -8.13 -7.49
C ALA A 139 8.73 -8.84 -6.64
N MET A 140 8.85 -10.17 -6.51
CA MET A 140 8.00 -10.96 -5.60
C MET A 140 8.12 -10.51 -4.14
N LEU A 141 9.33 -10.10 -3.71
CA LEU A 141 9.55 -9.59 -2.36
C LEU A 141 8.84 -8.25 -2.12
N LYS A 142 8.78 -7.37 -3.12
CA LYS A 142 8.02 -6.12 -3.03
C LYS A 142 6.53 -6.38 -2.89
N VAL A 143 5.97 -7.30 -3.68
CA VAL A 143 4.56 -7.72 -3.55
C VAL A 143 4.28 -8.28 -2.16
N ALA A 144 5.15 -9.16 -1.65
CA ALA A 144 5.03 -9.71 -0.30
C ALA A 144 5.06 -8.62 0.77
N ALA A 145 5.95 -7.63 0.64
CA ALA A 145 6.03 -6.50 1.56
C ALA A 145 4.77 -5.62 1.51
N GLY A 146 4.18 -5.42 0.32
CA GLY A 146 2.89 -4.76 0.13
C GLY A 146 1.79 -5.41 0.97
N TYR A 147 1.57 -6.72 0.81
CA TYR A 147 0.61 -7.49 1.62
C TYR A 147 0.94 -7.51 3.12
N CYS A 148 2.23 -7.56 3.47
CA CYS A 148 2.65 -7.64 4.87
C CYS A 148 2.40 -6.33 5.64
N ASN A 149 2.48 -5.19 4.96
CA ASN A 149 2.42 -3.86 5.57
C ASN A 149 1.13 -3.09 5.23
N GLY A 150 0.36 -3.55 4.23
CA GLY A 150 -0.83 -2.84 3.75
C GLY A 150 -0.49 -1.55 3.00
N VAL A 151 0.54 -1.57 2.15
CA VAL A 151 1.04 -0.40 1.39
C VAL A 151 0.92 -0.64 -0.12
N ASP A 152 1.08 0.40 -0.94
CA ASP A 152 1.05 0.31 -2.42
C ASP A 152 -0.25 -0.29 -2.99
N GLY A 153 -1.39 -0.01 -2.34
CA GLY A 153 -2.71 -0.53 -2.72
C GLY A 153 -3.00 -1.96 -2.27
N PHE A 154 -2.06 -2.60 -1.54
CA PHE A 154 -2.30 -3.88 -0.92
C PHE A 154 -3.00 -3.72 0.41
N GLU A 155 -3.97 -4.60 0.67
CA GLU A 155 -4.56 -4.74 2.00
C GLU A 155 -3.65 -5.62 2.88
N TRP A 156 -3.80 -5.49 4.18
CA TRP A 156 -3.02 -6.27 5.13
C TRP A 156 -3.43 -7.75 5.10
N ASP A 157 -2.56 -8.59 4.56
CA ASP A 157 -2.77 -10.02 4.39
C ASP A 157 -1.45 -10.77 4.60
N ARG A 158 -1.15 -11.05 5.87
CA ARG A 158 0.08 -11.75 6.25
C ARG A 158 0.18 -13.17 5.65
N PRO A 159 -0.89 -13.99 5.60
CA PRO A 159 -0.85 -15.28 4.90
C PRO A 159 -0.45 -15.17 3.43
N ASN A 160 -1.02 -14.22 2.69
CA ASN A 160 -0.67 -14.02 1.29
C ASN A 160 0.74 -13.45 1.14
N ALA A 161 1.17 -12.54 2.02
CA ALA A 161 2.55 -12.08 2.08
C ALA A 161 3.54 -13.25 2.22
N TYR A 162 3.25 -14.21 3.12
CA TYR A 162 4.07 -15.39 3.31
C TYR A 162 4.18 -16.23 2.03
N GLN A 163 3.07 -16.45 1.31
CA GLN A 163 3.09 -17.16 0.02
C GLN A 163 3.98 -16.47 -1.02
N TRP A 164 3.94 -15.13 -1.10
CA TRP A 164 4.82 -14.37 -2.00
C TRP A 164 6.30 -14.41 -1.56
N TYR A 165 6.59 -14.40 -0.26
CA TYR A 165 7.96 -14.65 0.22
C TYR A 165 8.44 -16.05 -0.14
N GLN A 166 7.58 -17.07 -0.08
CA GLN A 166 7.91 -18.42 -0.53
C GLN A 166 8.19 -18.47 -2.04
N LYS A 167 7.39 -17.77 -2.87
CA LYS A 167 7.68 -17.63 -4.31
C LYS A 167 9.05 -16.97 -4.55
N SER A 168 9.35 -15.89 -3.82
CA SER A 168 10.65 -15.21 -3.87
C SER A 168 11.80 -16.15 -3.49
N HIS A 169 11.64 -16.95 -2.43
CA HIS A 169 12.58 -17.99 -2.03
C HIS A 169 12.78 -19.04 -3.13
N GLY A 170 11.68 -19.55 -3.73
CA GLY A 170 11.72 -20.51 -4.83
C GLY A 170 12.40 -19.98 -6.09
N ALA A 171 12.35 -18.66 -6.31
CA ALA A 171 13.10 -17.97 -7.37
C ALA A 171 14.60 -17.75 -7.04
N GLY A 172 15.11 -18.32 -5.94
CA GLY A 172 16.52 -18.23 -5.54
C GLY A 172 16.90 -16.93 -4.81
N SER A 173 15.92 -16.12 -4.38
CA SER A 173 16.20 -14.87 -3.66
C SER A 173 16.72 -15.15 -2.25
N VAL A 174 17.96 -14.74 -1.97
CA VAL A 174 18.53 -14.76 -0.62
C VAL A 174 17.69 -13.92 0.35
N LYS A 175 17.23 -12.74 -0.10
CA LYS A 175 16.32 -11.88 0.70
C LYS A 175 14.96 -12.52 0.93
N GLY A 176 14.41 -13.21 -0.07
CA GLY A 176 13.15 -13.95 0.05
C GLY A 176 13.25 -15.07 1.10
N THR A 177 14.34 -15.82 1.05
CA THR A 177 14.64 -16.89 2.03
C THR A 177 14.75 -16.33 3.46
N ALA A 178 15.43 -15.20 3.65
CA ALA A 178 15.54 -14.55 4.96
C ALA A 178 14.17 -14.10 5.49
N ARG A 179 13.28 -13.58 4.62
CA ARG A 179 11.91 -13.22 4.98
C ARG A 179 11.03 -14.43 5.32
N VAL A 180 11.18 -15.56 4.63
CA VAL A 180 10.52 -16.82 5.00
C VAL A 180 10.97 -17.26 6.41
N GLY A 181 12.27 -17.20 6.68
CA GLY A 181 12.82 -17.48 8.01
C GLY A 181 12.23 -16.57 9.09
N GLU A 182 12.16 -15.27 8.82
CA GLU A 182 11.53 -14.29 9.72
C GLU A 182 10.05 -14.61 9.97
N CYS A 183 9.29 -14.94 8.94
CA CYS A 183 7.88 -15.31 9.05
C CYS A 183 7.66 -16.52 9.97
N LEU A 184 8.51 -17.55 9.85
CA LEU A 184 8.44 -18.76 10.68
C LEU A 184 8.82 -18.52 12.13
N VAL A 185 9.82 -17.66 12.38
CA VAL A 185 10.23 -17.31 13.75
C VAL A 185 9.18 -16.43 14.44
N LYS A 186 8.62 -15.45 13.72
CA LYS A 186 7.68 -14.47 14.30
C LYS A 186 6.20 -14.85 14.17
N GLY A 187 5.87 -15.90 13.41
CA GLY A 187 4.48 -16.30 13.14
C GLY A 187 3.73 -15.33 12.21
N ILE A 188 4.42 -14.75 11.23
CA ILE A 188 3.82 -13.79 10.29
C ILE A 188 3.14 -14.57 9.17
N GLY A 189 1.82 -14.75 9.26
CA GLY A 189 1.02 -15.39 8.22
C GLY A 189 1.16 -16.92 8.15
N VAL A 190 1.95 -17.50 9.05
CA VAL A 190 2.22 -18.94 9.14
C VAL A 190 2.33 -19.34 10.62
N GLN A 191 2.09 -20.61 10.91
CA GLN A 191 2.33 -21.15 12.25
C GLN A 191 3.82 -21.04 12.61
N ILE A 192 4.09 -20.69 13.86
CA ILE A 192 5.45 -20.51 14.37
C ILE A 192 6.21 -21.83 14.27
N SER A 193 7.42 -21.76 13.73
CA SER A 193 8.39 -22.87 13.72
C SER A 193 9.80 -22.31 13.88
N PHE A 194 10.27 -22.27 15.13
CA PHE A 194 11.58 -21.71 15.44
C PHE A 194 12.72 -22.50 14.80
N THR A 195 12.69 -23.83 14.87
CA THR A 195 13.73 -24.69 14.28
C THR A 195 13.90 -24.44 12.79
N LEU A 196 12.78 -24.44 12.05
CA LEU A 196 12.80 -24.24 10.60
C LEU A 196 13.18 -22.79 10.25
N GLY A 197 12.62 -21.81 10.97
CA GLY A 197 12.93 -20.39 10.76
C GLY A 197 14.39 -20.06 11.00
N MET A 198 14.96 -20.55 12.10
CA MET A 198 16.38 -20.37 12.44
C MET A 198 17.30 -21.10 11.45
N MET A 199 16.91 -22.27 10.94
CA MET A 199 17.65 -22.96 9.88
C MET A 199 17.74 -22.10 8.61
N TYR A 200 16.62 -21.54 8.15
CA TYR A 200 16.61 -20.66 6.98
C TYR A 200 17.42 -19.38 7.21
N LEU A 201 17.30 -18.75 8.39
CA LEU A 201 18.10 -17.58 8.75
C LEU A 201 19.60 -17.93 8.80
N GLY A 202 19.97 -19.07 9.38
CA GLY A 202 21.35 -19.56 9.42
C GLY A 202 21.96 -19.78 8.05
N GLN A 203 21.22 -20.45 7.16
CA GLN A 203 21.67 -20.67 5.78
C GLN A 203 21.83 -19.36 5.01
N THR A 204 20.89 -18.42 5.17
CA THR A 204 20.92 -17.14 4.46
C THR A 204 21.97 -16.17 5.00
N ALA A 205 22.24 -16.18 6.31
CA ALA A 205 23.34 -15.42 6.90
C ALA A 205 24.70 -15.91 6.37
N LYS A 206 24.89 -17.23 6.24
CA LYS A 206 26.09 -17.81 5.60
C LYS A 206 26.21 -17.43 4.13
N ALA A 207 25.09 -17.24 3.45
CA ALA A 207 25.04 -16.75 2.07
C ALA A 207 25.20 -15.23 1.93
N GLY A 208 25.53 -14.51 3.02
CA GLY A 208 25.81 -13.07 3.00
C GLY A 208 24.58 -12.16 3.18
N SER A 209 23.47 -12.67 3.73
CA SER A 209 22.30 -11.84 4.03
C SER A 209 22.46 -11.05 5.32
N ASP A 210 22.61 -9.72 5.22
CA ASP A 210 22.65 -8.82 6.38
C ASP A 210 21.39 -8.91 7.24
N LEU A 211 20.21 -9.01 6.61
CA LEU A 211 18.94 -9.15 7.31
C LEU A 211 18.92 -10.43 8.16
N ALA A 212 19.39 -11.54 7.61
CA ALA A 212 19.42 -12.81 8.35
C ALA A 212 20.45 -12.78 9.47
N ALA A 213 21.64 -12.23 9.23
CA ALA A 213 22.66 -12.05 10.25
C ALA A 213 22.16 -11.17 11.41
N TYR A 214 21.47 -10.07 11.10
CA TYR A 214 20.82 -9.21 12.09
C TYR A 214 19.76 -9.95 12.90
N LEU A 215 18.85 -10.67 12.24
CA LEU A 215 17.77 -11.42 12.92
C LEU A 215 18.33 -12.52 13.83
N LEU A 216 19.38 -13.22 13.41
CA LEU A 216 20.08 -14.19 14.25
C LEU A 216 20.74 -13.51 15.43
N GLY A 217 21.51 -12.44 15.21
CA GLY A 217 22.18 -11.70 16.27
C GLY A 217 21.21 -11.18 17.33
N HIS A 218 20.05 -10.68 16.90
CA HIS A 218 18.96 -10.27 17.78
C HIS A 218 18.38 -11.45 18.58
N ALA A 219 18.14 -12.60 17.92
CA ALA A 219 17.66 -13.81 18.59
C ALA A 219 18.65 -14.32 19.66
N PHE A 220 19.95 -14.29 19.37
CA PHE A 220 21.02 -14.65 20.31
C PHE A 220 21.12 -13.67 21.49
N ALA A 221 21.05 -12.36 21.23
CA ALA A 221 21.19 -11.34 22.27
C ALA A 221 20.04 -11.39 23.30
N GLU A 222 18.82 -11.70 22.84
CA GLU A 222 17.65 -11.78 23.70
C GLU A 222 17.40 -13.20 24.26
N GLY A 223 18.16 -14.21 23.82
CA GLY A 223 17.90 -15.63 24.13
C GLY A 223 16.51 -16.10 23.73
N LYS A 224 15.96 -15.55 22.63
CA LYS A 224 14.64 -15.93 22.13
C LYS A 224 14.75 -17.13 21.19
N TYR A 225 13.60 -17.76 20.93
CA TYR A 225 13.45 -18.75 19.86
C TYR A 225 14.29 -20.03 20.03
N GLY A 226 14.61 -20.39 21.28
CA GLY A 226 15.38 -21.59 21.63
C GLY A 226 16.90 -21.40 21.67
N MET A 227 17.38 -20.15 21.57
CA MET A 227 18.80 -19.83 21.63
C MET A 227 19.26 -19.56 23.07
N PRO A 228 20.46 -20.02 23.47
CA PRO A 228 21.05 -19.62 24.74
C PRO A 228 21.31 -18.11 24.74
N VAL A 229 20.92 -17.41 25.82
CA VAL A 229 21.34 -16.03 26.05
C VAL A 229 22.86 -16.03 26.15
N ASN A 230 23.54 -15.13 25.43
CA ASN A 230 24.96 -14.94 25.68
C ASN A 230 25.14 -14.18 27.02
N GLU A 231 25.34 -14.93 28.10
CA GLU A 231 25.61 -14.41 29.44
C GLU A 231 27.03 -13.82 29.61
N GLU A 232 27.88 -13.79 28.57
CA GLU A 232 29.24 -13.23 28.68
C GLU A 232 29.31 -11.73 29.04
N LYS A 233 28.19 -11.00 29.04
CA LYS A 233 28.12 -9.65 29.62
C LYS A 233 27.89 -9.61 31.14
N GLN A 234 27.54 -10.72 31.79
CA GLN A 234 27.41 -10.78 33.25
C GLN A 234 28.74 -11.05 33.98
N PHE A 235 29.74 -11.62 33.31
CA PHE A 235 30.94 -12.10 33.98
C PHE A 235 32.03 -11.02 34.23
N PHE A 236 31.92 -9.82 33.65
CA PHE A 236 32.92 -8.76 33.87
C PHE A 236 32.65 -7.90 35.13
N GLY A 237 31.53 -8.11 35.84
CA GLY A 237 31.14 -7.34 37.03
C GLY A 237 31.39 -7.98 38.39
N SER A 238 31.70 -9.28 38.47
CA SER A 238 31.75 -10.02 39.75
C SER A 238 33.14 -10.53 40.13
N ARG A 239 34.21 -10.06 39.49
CA ARG A 239 35.59 -10.48 39.79
C ARG A 239 36.33 -9.54 40.75
N ASN A 240 35.60 -8.82 41.62
CA ASN A 240 36.19 -7.96 42.65
C ASN A 240 35.68 -8.27 44.09
N ALA A 241 35.07 -9.43 44.34
CA ALA A 241 34.51 -9.74 45.66
C ALA A 241 35.41 -10.60 46.59
N TRP A 242 36.56 -11.12 46.15
CA TRP A 242 37.47 -11.88 47.02
C TRP A 242 38.95 -11.72 46.63
N GLY A 243 39.54 -10.57 46.95
CA GLY A 243 40.96 -10.38 46.66
C GLY A 243 41.53 -9.00 47.00
N LEU A 244 41.22 -8.46 48.18
CA LEU A 244 42.06 -7.43 48.80
C LEU A 244 42.67 -8.02 50.07
N VAL A 245 43.86 -8.59 49.91
CA VAL A 245 44.86 -8.57 50.96
C VAL A 245 45.76 -7.37 50.66
N PRO A 246 45.84 -6.38 51.56
CA PRO A 246 47.08 -5.65 51.78
C PRO A 246 47.44 -5.65 53.28
N THR A 247 48.49 -6.37 53.67
CA THR A 247 49.88 -5.89 53.92
C THR A 247 50.14 -5.32 55.31
N HIS A 248 51.20 -5.86 55.94
CA HIS A 248 52.18 -5.21 56.83
C HIS A 248 51.64 -4.39 58.02
N THR A 249 51.77 -4.89 59.25
CA THR A 249 52.94 -4.72 60.13
C THR A 249 52.86 -5.69 61.30
#